data_AF-A0AAV7SR21-F1
#
_entry.id   AF-A0AAV7SR21-F1
#
_cell.length_a   1.000
_cell.length_b   1.000
_cell.length_c   1.000
_cell.angle_alpha   90.00
_cell.angle_beta   90.00
_cell.angle_gamma   90.00
#
_symmetry.space_group_name_H-M   'P 1'
#
loop_
_entity.id
_entity.type
_entity.pdbx_description
1 polymer ?
#
loop_
_entity_poly.entity_id
_entity_poly.type
_entity_poly.pdbx_seq_one_letter_code
_entity_poly.pdbx_strand_id
1 'polypeptide(L)'
;MGDPLLLSMLELKNSILECNRAITEKTDGVATAVTLLRQDLDKMRNRVKYLGTGADRVDEIVGSHATTLTDHERSLKMQEAKLEDVEDRSQRNNVHILGLPEGTESIPVEQFLESWLPTVLPGLESEGGLQVDEHIGHKGANKNQDHHHAC
;
A
#
# COMPACT_ATOMS: atom_id res chain seq x y z
N MET A 1 -57.67 75.85 -26.04
CA MET A 1 -56.60 75.11 -26.74
C MET A 1 -55.37 75.21 -25.88
N GLY A 2 -54.87 74.10 -25.30
CA GLY A 2 -53.61 74.11 -24.56
C GLY A 2 -52.43 74.28 -25.52
N ASP A 3 -51.39 74.98 -25.09
CA ASP A 3 -50.16 75.20 -25.87
C ASP A 3 -49.47 73.86 -26.20
N PRO A 4 -49.35 73.47 -27.49
CA PRO A 4 -48.74 72.20 -27.91
C PRO A 4 -47.30 72.03 -27.43
N LEU A 5 -46.57 73.14 -27.28
CA LEU A 5 -45.17 73.12 -26.84
C LEU A 5 -45.07 72.67 -25.38
N LEU A 6 -46.04 73.08 -24.56
CA LEU A 6 -46.13 72.74 -23.14
C LEU A 6 -46.46 71.25 -22.93
N LEU A 7 -47.27 70.66 -23.81
CA LEU A 7 -47.58 69.23 -23.80
C LEU A 7 -46.34 68.38 -24.12
N SER A 8 -45.60 68.73 -25.18
CA SER A 8 -44.37 68.02 -25.56
C SER A 8 -43.27 68.10 -24.50
N MET A 9 -43.16 69.24 -23.81
CA MET A 9 -42.21 69.41 -22.71
C MET A 9 -42.58 68.56 -21.49
N LEU A 10 -43.88 68.38 -21.21
CA LEU A 10 -44.37 67.51 -20.15
C LEU A 10 -44.09 66.03 -20.46
N GLU A 11 -44.31 65.61 -21.71
CA GLU A 11 -43.98 64.25 -22.16
C GLU A 11 -42.50 63.95 -22.02
N LEU A 12 -41.63 64.85 -22.51
CA LEU A 12 -40.18 64.69 -22.38
C LEU A 12 -39.74 64.59 -20.91
N LYS A 13 -40.30 65.44 -20.04
CA LYS A 13 -40.03 65.40 -18.59
C LYS A 13 -40.40 64.04 -18.00
N ASN A 14 -41.56 63.49 -18.37
CA ASN A 14 -42.01 62.19 -17.89
C ASN A 14 -41.07 61.07 -18.37
N SER A 15 -40.68 61.08 -19.65
CA SER A 15 -39.72 60.10 -20.19
C SER A 15 -38.36 60.16 -19.49
N ILE A 16 -37.86 61.36 -19.16
CA ILE A 16 -36.61 61.52 -18.39
C ILE A 16 -36.76 60.94 -16.98
N LEU A 17 -37.89 61.18 -16.31
CA LEU A 17 -38.16 60.64 -14.97
C LEU A 17 -38.23 59.11 -14.99
N GLU A 18 -38.90 58.53 -15.98
CA GLU A 18 -38.97 57.08 -16.17
C GLU A 18 -37.60 56.46 -16.45
N CYS A 19 -36.82 57.08 -17.33
CA CYS A 19 -35.46 56.64 -17.63
C CYS A 19 -34.56 56.67 -16.40
N ASN A 20 -34.58 57.78 -15.65
CA ASN A 20 -33.81 57.91 -14.41
C ASN A 20 -34.22 56.85 -13.38
N ARG A 21 -35.52 56.59 -13.21
CA ARG A 21 -35.99 55.52 -12.34
C ARG A 21 -35.42 54.15 -12.77
N ALA A 22 -35.52 53.83 -14.06
CA ALA A 22 -35.02 52.56 -14.60
C ALA A 22 -33.49 52.41 -14.44
N ILE A 23 -32.75 53.51 -14.61
CA ILE A 23 -31.29 53.54 -14.39
C ILE A 23 -30.98 53.28 -12.91
N THR A 24 -31.67 53.94 -11.99
CA THR A 24 -31.48 53.73 -10.54
C THR A 24 -31.77 52.28 -10.16
N GLU A 25 -32.90 51.72 -10.59
CA GLU A 25 -33.27 50.33 -10.31
C GLU A 25 -32.24 49.32 -10.84
N LYS A 26 -31.76 49.51 -12.08
CA LYS A 26 -30.71 48.66 -12.65
C LYS A 26 -29.38 48.82 -11.91
N THR A 27 -29.04 50.04 -11.50
CA THR A 27 -27.81 50.34 -10.75
C THR A 27 -27.84 49.68 -9.38
N ASP A 28 -28.97 49.73 -8.67
CA ASP A 28 -29.18 49.07 -7.38
C ASP A 28 -29.12 47.53 -7.52
N GLY A 29 -29.71 47.00 -8.59
CA GLY A 29 -29.61 45.58 -8.93
C GLY A 29 -28.17 45.12 -9.17
N VAL A 30 -27.40 45.90 -9.93
CA VAL A 30 -25.96 45.63 -10.16
C VAL A 30 -25.17 45.73 -8.87
N ALA A 31 -25.42 46.75 -8.02
CA ALA A 31 -24.72 46.91 -6.75
C ALA A 31 -24.96 45.70 -5.82
N THR A 32 -26.19 45.17 -5.81
CA THR A 32 -26.55 43.97 -5.06
C THR A 32 -25.85 42.73 -5.61
N ALA A 33 -25.88 42.52 -6.93
CA ALA A 33 -25.20 41.40 -7.58
C ALA A 33 -23.69 41.40 -7.33
N VAL A 34 -23.04 42.57 -7.40
CA VAL A 34 -21.62 42.75 -7.09
C VAL A 34 -21.31 42.40 -5.63
N THR A 35 -22.20 42.77 -4.71
CA THR A 35 -22.03 42.45 -3.28
C THR A 35 -22.12 40.94 -3.03
N LEU A 36 -23.07 40.26 -3.67
CA LEU A 36 -23.20 38.80 -3.58
C LEU A 36 -21.97 38.09 -4.17
N LEU A 37 -21.50 38.53 -5.35
CA LEU A 37 -20.29 37.98 -5.97
C LEU A 37 -19.05 38.15 -5.10
N ARG A 38 -18.90 39.29 -4.40
CA ARG A 38 -17.81 39.50 -3.44
C ARG A 38 -17.87 38.50 -2.30
N GLN A 39 -19.04 38.27 -1.73
CA GLN A 39 -19.23 37.28 -0.65
C GLN A 39 -18.89 35.86 -1.10
N ASP A 40 -19.30 35.47 -2.31
CA ASP A 40 -18.98 34.15 -2.84
C ASP A 40 -17.51 33.99 -3.19
N LEU A 41 -16.85 35.04 -3.69
CA LEU A 41 -15.40 35.07 -3.88
C LEU A 41 -14.64 34.92 -2.56
N ASP A 42 -15.10 35.54 -1.46
CA ASP A 42 -14.52 35.36 -0.13
C ASP A 42 -14.65 33.91 0.36
N LYS A 43 -15.84 33.29 0.19
CA LYS A 43 -16.05 31.88 0.52
C LYS A 43 -15.14 30.96 -0.31
N MET A 44 -15.03 31.20 -1.62
CA MET A 44 -14.17 30.41 -2.50
C MET A 44 -12.70 30.55 -2.11
N ARG A 45 -12.23 31.76 -1.80
CA ARG A 45 -10.86 31.99 -1.32
C ARG A 45 -10.54 31.16 -0.08
N ASN A 46 -11.47 31.10 0.87
CA ASN A 46 -11.28 30.32 2.10
C ASN A 46 -11.25 28.81 1.81
N ARG A 47 -12.12 28.32 0.92
CA ARG A 47 -12.12 26.92 0.48
C ARG A 47 -10.82 26.54 -0.22
N VAL A 48 -10.34 27.37 -1.14
CA VAL A 48 -9.06 27.16 -1.84
C VAL A 48 -7.90 27.13 -0.85
N LYS A 49 -7.87 28.03 0.13
CA LYS A 49 -6.84 28.02 1.18
C LYS A 49 -6.85 26.72 1.98
N TYR A 50 -8.02 26.25 2.41
CA TYR A 50 -8.15 24.99 3.14
C TYR A 50 -7.70 23.79 2.31
N LEU A 51 -8.08 23.74 1.03
CA LEU A 51 -7.64 22.70 0.10
C LEU A 51 -6.13 22.72 -0.09
N GLY A 52 -5.50 23.89 -0.22
CA GLY A 52 -4.04 24.02 -0.30
C GLY A 52 -3.35 23.43 0.92
N THR A 53 -3.77 23.84 2.12
CA THR A 53 -3.20 23.28 3.37
C THR A 53 -3.46 21.77 3.53
N GLY A 54 -4.58 21.29 2.99
CA GLY A 54 -4.89 19.86 2.98
C GLY A 54 -3.98 19.07 2.04
N ALA A 55 -3.69 19.62 0.86
CA ALA A 55 -2.75 19.03 -0.10
C ALA A 55 -1.33 18.97 0.49
N ASP A 56 -0.85 20.06 1.08
CA ASP A 56 0.47 20.11 1.71
C ASP A 56 0.63 19.01 2.79
N ARG A 57 -0.40 18.82 3.61
CA ARG A 57 -0.42 17.77 4.64
C ARG A 57 -0.45 16.36 4.04
N VAL A 58 -1.19 16.15 2.96
CA VAL A 58 -1.22 14.84 2.28
C VAL A 58 0.16 14.54 1.70
N ASP A 59 0.81 15.51 1.06
CA ASP A 59 2.15 15.34 0.51
C ASP A 59 3.18 15.02 1.60
N GLU A 60 3.11 15.66 2.77
CA GLU A 60 3.97 15.35 3.91
C GLU A 60 3.76 13.90 4.41
N ILE A 61 2.51 13.47 4.59
CA ILE A 61 2.18 12.11 5.04
C ILE A 61 2.66 11.07 4.02
N VAL A 62 2.40 11.30 2.74
CA VAL A 62 2.81 10.40 1.66
C VAL A 62 4.34 10.29 1.60
N GLY A 63 5.07 11.41 1.72
CA GLY A 63 6.53 11.40 1.76
C GLY A 63 7.09 10.64 2.98
N SER A 64 6.48 10.81 4.14
CA SER A 64 6.84 10.06 5.35
C SER A 64 6.59 8.56 5.18
N HIS A 65 5.42 8.16 4.67
CA HIS A 65 5.08 6.77 4.43
C HIS A 65 5.99 6.11 3.39
N ALA A 66 6.34 6.80 2.32
CA ALA A 66 7.29 6.30 1.33
C ALA A 66 8.65 5.99 1.97
N THR A 67 9.14 6.87 2.84
CA THR A 67 10.40 6.67 3.57
C THR A 67 10.29 5.46 4.50
N THR A 68 9.24 5.36 5.31
CA THR A 68 9.02 4.22 6.21
C THR A 68 8.92 2.89 5.46
N LEU A 69 8.25 2.87 4.30
CA LEU A 69 8.15 1.67 3.47
C LEU A 69 9.54 1.21 3.01
N THR A 70 10.38 2.12 2.53
CA THR A 70 11.74 1.78 2.08
C THR A 70 12.62 1.24 3.22
N ASP A 71 12.45 1.75 4.43
CA ASP A 71 13.16 1.24 5.61
C ASP A 71 12.65 -0.14 6.04
N HIS A 72 11.34 -0.38 5.96
CA HIS A 72 10.76 -1.70 6.20
C HIS A 72 11.21 -2.73 5.16
N GLU A 73 11.22 -2.38 3.87
CA GLU A 73 11.75 -3.25 2.82
C GLU A 73 13.22 -3.62 3.04
N ARG A 74 14.03 -2.65 3.46
CA ARG A 74 15.44 -2.90 3.81
C ARG A 74 15.57 -3.83 5.01
N SER A 75 14.76 -3.61 6.05
CA SER A 75 14.75 -4.44 7.25
C SER A 75 14.32 -5.87 6.93
N LEU A 76 13.29 -6.05 6.10
CA LEU A 76 12.82 -7.37 5.68
C LEU A 76 13.91 -8.14 4.95
N LYS A 77 14.56 -7.53 3.95
CA LYS A 77 15.68 -8.17 3.22
C LYS A 77 16.83 -8.56 4.14
N MET A 78 17.15 -7.73 5.13
CA MET A 78 18.18 -8.04 6.12
C MET A 78 17.76 -9.22 7.02
N GLN A 79 16.50 -9.27 7.43
CA GLN A 79 15.96 -10.36 8.24
C GLN A 79 15.89 -11.66 7.46
N GLU A 80 15.47 -11.63 6.21
CA GLU A 80 15.45 -12.79 5.30
C GLU A 80 16.85 -13.39 5.16
N ALA A 81 17.86 -12.58 4.84
CA ALA A 81 19.25 -13.05 4.73
C ALA A 81 19.79 -13.62 6.05
N LYS A 82 19.36 -13.07 7.19
CA LYS A 82 19.76 -13.60 8.51
C LYS A 82 19.07 -14.92 8.81
N LEU A 83 17.79 -15.08 8.43
CA LEU A 83 17.07 -16.33 8.61
C LEU A 83 17.69 -17.44 7.76
N GLU A 84 18.02 -17.14 6.50
CA GLU A 84 18.71 -18.07 5.60
C GLU A 84 20.06 -18.52 6.18
N ASP A 85 20.92 -17.59 6.64
CA ASP A 85 22.21 -17.96 7.26
C ASP A 85 22.04 -18.80 8.54
N VAL A 86 21.01 -18.52 9.34
CA VAL A 86 20.71 -19.31 10.55
C VAL A 86 20.21 -20.71 10.18
N GLU A 87 19.33 -20.81 9.19
CA GLU A 87 18.82 -22.10 8.71
C GLU A 87 19.94 -22.95 8.13
N ASP A 88 20.78 -22.37 7.27
CA ASP A 88 21.95 -23.03 6.71
C ASP A 88 22.87 -23.54 7.82
N ARG A 89 23.21 -22.70 8.81
CA ARG A 89 24.08 -23.12 9.92
C ARG A 89 23.46 -24.23 10.75
N SER A 90 22.15 -24.19 10.95
CA SER A 90 21.44 -25.23 11.68
C SER A 90 21.40 -26.55 10.92
N GLN A 91 21.41 -26.53 9.58
CA GLN A 91 21.32 -27.72 8.75
C GLN A 91 22.68 -28.23 8.25
N ARG A 92 23.77 -27.47 8.40
CA ARG A 92 25.12 -27.81 7.92
C ARG A 92 25.64 -29.19 8.35
N ASN A 93 25.28 -29.64 9.54
CA ASN A 93 25.72 -30.93 10.07
C ASN A 93 24.71 -32.06 9.81
N ASN A 94 23.60 -31.76 9.14
CA ASN A 94 22.57 -32.74 8.83
C ASN A 94 22.90 -33.44 7.52
N VAL A 95 22.81 -34.77 7.52
CA VAL A 95 22.99 -35.60 6.31
C VAL A 95 21.66 -36.24 5.97
N HIS A 96 21.19 -36.02 4.74
CA HIS A 96 19.97 -36.65 4.23
C HIS A 96 20.31 -37.86 3.37
N ILE A 97 19.94 -39.06 3.85
CA ILE A 97 20.07 -40.31 3.10
C ILE A 97 18.74 -40.57 2.38
N LEU A 98 18.78 -40.61 1.05
CA LEU A 98 17.60 -40.81 0.20
C LEU A 98 17.68 -42.16 -0.52
N GLY A 99 16.54 -42.83 -0.67
CA GLY A 99 16.44 -44.10 -1.40
C GLY A 99 16.80 -45.35 -0.59
N LEU A 100 16.88 -45.25 0.74
CA LEU A 100 17.01 -46.42 1.61
C LEU A 100 15.67 -47.18 1.67
N PRO A 101 15.63 -48.51 1.47
CA PRO A 101 14.40 -49.28 1.60
C PRO A 101 13.87 -49.25 3.04
N GLU A 102 12.56 -49.05 3.20
CA GLU A 102 11.95 -49.04 4.54
C GLU A 102 12.18 -50.39 5.26
N GLY A 103 12.62 -50.33 6.51
CA GLY A 103 12.85 -51.52 7.36
C GLY A 103 14.24 -52.15 7.25
N THR A 104 15.15 -51.58 6.44
CA THR A 104 16.58 -51.98 6.48
C THR A 104 17.37 -51.30 7.60
N GLU A 105 16.81 -50.24 8.18
CA GLU A 105 17.39 -49.53 9.32
C GLU A 105 17.23 -50.37 10.58
N SER A 106 18.32 -50.98 11.07
CA SER A 106 18.32 -51.59 12.39
C SER A 106 18.32 -50.51 13.47
N ILE A 107 17.62 -50.76 14.58
CA ILE A 107 17.75 -49.96 15.79
C ILE A 107 18.84 -50.63 16.65
N PRO A 108 19.95 -49.94 17.01
CA PRO A 108 20.24 -48.52 16.87
C PRO A 108 20.77 -48.12 15.46
N VAL A 109 20.41 -46.92 15.01
CA VAL A 109 20.73 -46.41 13.65
C VAL A 109 22.24 -46.24 13.47
N GLU A 110 22.97 -45.95 14.54
CA GLU A 110 24.41 -45.78 14.54
C GLU A 110 25.11 -47.06 14.05
N GLN A 111 24.66 -48.23 14.52
CA GLN A 111 25.21 -49.52 14.13
C GLN A 111 24.93 -49.84 12.65
N PHE A 112 23.73 -49.48 12.19
CA PHE A 112 23.38 -49.60 10.78
C PHE A 112 24.33 -48.75 9.92
N LEU A 113 24.46 -47.46 10.25
CA LEU A 113 25.29 -46.52 9.49
C LEU A 113 26.78 -46.89 9.53
N GLU A 114 27.31 -47.35 10.66
CA GLU A 114 28.70 -47.82 10.78
C GLU A 114 28.99 -49.02 9.87
N SER A 115 28.04 -49.93 9.71
CA SER A 115 28.20 -51.09 8.81
C SER A 115 27.92 -50.74 7.34
N TRP A 116 27.00 -49.82 7.08
CA TRP A 116 26.54 -49.49 5.73
C TRP A 116 27.43 -48.45 5.04
N LEU A 117 27.84 -47.38 5.72
CA LEU A 117 28.64 -46.30 5.12
C LEU A 117 29.94 -46.80 4.46
N PRO A 118 30.73 -47.71 5.06
CA PRO A 118 31.96 -48.23 4.42
C PRO A 118 31.69 -49.03 3.15
N THR A 119 30.49 -49.61 2.98
CA THR A 119 30.12 -50.36 1.76
C THR A 119 29.85 -49.43 0.58
N VAL A 120 29.36 -48.22 0.86
CA VAL A 120 28.99 -47.23 -0.16
C VAL A 120 30.12 -46.23 -0.41
N LEU A 121 30.88 -45.88 0.63
CA LEU A 121 31.99 -44.93 0.61
C LEU A 121 33.28 -45.63 1.10
N PRO A 122 33.97 -46.38 0.23
CA PRO A 122 35.22 -47.05 0.60
C PRO A 122 36.31 -46.02 0.94
N GLY A 123 36.92 -46.17 2.11
CA GLY A 123 37.93 -45.25 2.66
C GLY A 123 37.45 -44.42 3.86
N LEU A 124 36.17 -44.54 4.23
CA LEU A 124 35.64 -43.99 5.47
C LEU A 124 35.92 -44.96 6.63
N GLU A 125 37.16 -44.98 7.13
CA GLU A 125 37.54 -45.78 8.30
C GLU A 125 37.28 -44.96 9.58
N SER A 126 36.34 -45.42 10.41
CA SER A 126 36.01 -44.77 11.68
C SER A 126 36.90 -45.34 12.80
N GLU A 127 37.95 -44.61 13.20
CA GLU A 127 38.79 -44.99 14.34
C GLU A 127 38.13 -44.68 15.71
N GLY A 128 36.95 -44.03 15.73
CA GLY A 128 36.33 -43.50 16.96
C GLY A 128 34.85 -43.81 17.17
N GLY A 129 34.21 -44.60 16.30
CA GLY A 129 32.76 -44.81 16.31
C GLY A 129 31.98 -43.60 15.78
N LEU A 130 30.80 -43.83 15.20
CA LEU A 130 29.94 -42.78 14.68
C LEU A 130 29.16 -42.13 15.82
N GLN A 131 29.28 -40.81 15.96
CA GLN A 131 28.46 -40.03 16.89
C GLN A 131 27.34 -39.35 16.12
N VAL A 132 26.11 -39.63 16.53
CA VAL A 132 24.89 -39.03 15.99
C VAL A 132 24.24 -38.24 17.12
N ASP A 133 24.13 -36.92 16.96
CA ASP A 133 23.52 -36.06 17.98
C ASP A 133 22.00 -36.23 18.04
N GLU A 134 21.35 -36.31 16.87
CA GLU A 134 19.91 -36.52 16.77
C GLU A 134 19.59 -37.27 15.46
N HIS A 135 18.70 -38.27 15.53
CA HIS A 135 18.15 -38.95 14.37
C HIS A 135 16.67 -38.60 14.23
N ILE A 136 16.31 -37.91 13.15
CA ILE A 136 14.91 -37.63 12.79
C ILE A 136 14.45 -38.70 11.79
N GLY A 137 13.52 -39.55 12.24
CA GLY A 137 13.01 -40.68 11.45
C GLY A 137 12.26 -40.29 10.17
N HIS A 138 11.94 -41.32 9.39
CA HIS A 138 11.42 -41.22 8.02
C HIS A 138 10.28 -40.18 7.84
N LYS A 139 10.53 -39.14 7.03
CA LYS A 139 9.48 -38.27 6.49
C LYS A 139 8.83 -38.95 5.28
N GLY A 140 7.87 -39.84 5.54
CA GLY A 140 7.08 -40.48 4.49
C GLY A 140 6.28 -39.45 3.68
N ALA A 141 6.29 -39.59 2.35
CA ALA A 141 5.42 -38.81 1.47
C ALA A 141 3.96 -39.18 1.73
N ASN A 142 3.19 -38.28 2.33
CA ASN A 142 1.74 -38.43 2.46
C ASN A 142 1.11 -38.34 1.05
N LYS A 143 0.76 -39.50 0.46
CA LYS A 143 0.12 -39.60 -0.87
C LYS A 143 -1.38 -39.28 -0.87
N ASN A 144 -1.91 -38.59 0.15
CA ASN A 144 -3.33 -38.24 0.23
C ASN A 144 -3.53 -36.73 0.33
N GLN A 145 -3.64 -36.05 -0.81
CA GLN A 145 -4.55 -34.92 -1.07
C GLN A 145 -4.27 -34.36 -2.47
N ASP A 146 -4.96 -34.89 -3.48
CA ASP A 146 -5.22 -34.19 -4.76
C ASP A 146 -6.47 -34.80 -5.40
N HIS A 147 -7.59 -34.78 -4.68
CA HIS A 147 -8.92 -35.01 -5.25
C HIS A 147 -9.87 -33.90 -4.82
N HIS A 148 -10.34 -33.18 -5.84
CA HIS A 148 -11.49 -32.27 -5.88
C HIS A 148 -11.33 -30.88 -5.24
N HIS A 149 -11.24 -29.85 -6.07
CA HIS A 149 -12.41 -29.03 -6.45
C HIS A 149 -12.06 -28.12 -7.63
N ALA A 150 -12.47 -28.52 -8.83
CA ALA A 150 -12.79 -27.59 -9.90
C ALA A 150 -14.32 -27.47 -9.91
N CYS A 151 -14.82 -26.31 -9.51
CA CYS A 151 -16.15 -25.80 -9.81
C CYS A 151 -16.01 -24.28 -9.88
#